data_AF-A0A9P6WTU1-F1
#
_entry.id   AF-A0A9P6WTU1-F1
#
_cell.length_a   1.000
_cell.length_b   1.000
_cell.length_c   1.000
_cell.angle_alpha   90.00
_cell.angle_beta   90.00
_cell.angle_gamma   90.00
#
_symmetry.space_group_name_H-M   'P 1'
#
loop_
_entity.id
_entity.type
_entity.pdbx_description
1 polymer ?
#
loop_
_entity_poly.entity_id
_entity_poly.type
_entity_poly.pdbx_seq_one_letter_code
_entity_poly.pdbx_strand_id
1 'polypeptide(L)'
;MLLLLQDFVGQLVHKSGSNRYLEINFDNNDAKQNACNNGLKFDNGHFVIRPAIALAPGSIVKRVNLHRLPWLRPKELLDGLKATLGNYGVVRDVGIIKDNDTGTFLGSGYAFLDVTPSLVPAGQPPFLELSHVITWIDEDINRSGN
;
A
#
# COMPACT_ATOMS: atom_id res chain seq x y z
N MET A 1 -15.90 -2.23 -14.21
CA MET A 1 -15.94 -0.95 -14.93
C MET A 1 -14.69 -0.90 -15.79
N LEU A 2 -14.85 -1.07 -17.10
CA LEU A 2 -13.82 -0.68 -18.06
C LEU A 2 -13.79 0.84 -18.03
N LEU A 3 -12.61 1.45 -17.90
CA LEU A 3 -12.50 2.89 -18.11
C LEU A 3 -12.77 3.15 -19.59
N LEU A 4 -13.80 3.94 -19.85
CA LEU A 4 -14.01 4.47 -21.18
C LEU A 4 -13.12 5.72 -21.31
N LEU A 5 -12.71 6.05 -22.54
CA LEU A 5 -11.93 7.24 -22.88
C LEU A 5 -12.55 8.58 -22.40
N GLN A 6 -13.74 8.55 -21.80
CA GLN A 6 -14.48 9.70 -21.29
C GLN A 6 -14.26 9.93 -19.78
N ASP A 7 -13.60 9.03 -19.06
CA ASP A 7 -13.50 9.07 -17.60
C ASP A 7 -12.27 9.84 -17.07
N PHE A 8 -11.41 10.35 -17.96
CA PHE A 8 -10.18 11.07 -17.60
C PHE A 8 -9.77 12.06 -18.71
N VAL A 9 -9.05 13.13 -18.34
CA VAL A 9 -8.64 14.21 -19.26
C VAL A 9 -7.30 13.99 -19.93
N GLY A 10 -6.46 13.11 -19.39
CA GLY A 10 -5.17 12.81 -20.00
C GLY A 10 -4.51 11.58 -19.40
N GLN A 11 -3.63 10.98 -20.20
CA GLN A 11 -2.76 9.89 -19.77
C GLN A 11 -1.33 10.13 -20.26
N LEU A 12 -0.36 9.73 -19.45
CA LEU A 12 1.06 9.81 -19.79
C LEU A 12 1.75 8.50 -19.40
N VAL A 13 2.45 7.89 -20.36
CA VAL A 13 3.29 6.72 -20.08
C VAL A 13 4.73 7.18 -19.91
N HIS A 14 5.37 6.81 -18.79
CA HIS A 14 6.78 7.08 -18.57
C HIS A 14 7.52 5.83 -18.08
N LYS A 15 8.84 5.83 -18.26
CA LYS A 15 9.72 4.74 -17.86
C LYS A 15 10.75 5.24 -16.85
N SER A 16 11.02 4.47 -15.82
CA SER A 16 12.14 4.69 -14.90
C SER A 16 12.83 3.35 -14.65
N GLY A 17 14.05 3.20 -15.18
CA GLY A 17 14.73 1.91 -15.23
C GLY A 17 13.94 0.86 -16.04
N SER A 18 13.75 -0.33 -15.47
CA SER A 18 12.93 -1.40 -16.04
C SER A 18 11.42 -1.20 -15.82
N ASN A 19 11.02 -0.25 -14.98
CA ASN A 19 9.63 -0.02 -14.62
C ASN A 19 8.92 0.88 -15.63
N ARG A 20 7.65 0.55 -15.91
CA ARG A 20 6.74 1.37 -16.72
C ARG A 20 5.62 1.89 -15.83
N TYR A 21 5.33 3.17 -15.96
CA TYR A 21 4.31 3.86 -15.19
C TYR A 21 3.28 4.46 -16.14
N LEU A 22 2.04 4.44 -15.71
CA LEU A 22 0.91 5.08 -16.37
C LEU A 22 0.37 6.13 -15.40
N GLU A 23 0.55 7.40 -15.76
CA GLU A 23 -0.09 8.52 -15.08
C GLU A 23 -1.43 8.81 -15.75
N ILE A 24 -2.49 8.96 -14.95
CA ILE A 24 -3.82 9.31 -15.41
C ILE A 24 -4.31 10.54 -14.66
N ASN A 25 -4.70 11.55 -15.41
CA ASN A 25 -5.22 12.80 -14.89
C ASN A 25 -6.74 12.80 -15.03
N PHE A 26 -7.44 12.89 -13.90
CA PHE A 26 -8.90 12.89 -13.82
C PHE A 26 -9.40 14.32 -13.57
N ASP A 27 -10.46 14.72 -14.27
CA ASP A 27 -11.26 15.92 -13.99
C ASP A 27 -12.50 15.62 -13.15
N ASN A 28 -12.93 14.36 -13.14
CA ASN A 28 -14.00 13.83 -12.30
C ASN A 28 -13.46 13.15 -11.03
N ASN A 29 -13.84 13.66 -9.85
CA ASN A 29 -13.40 13.12 -8.57
C ASN A 29 -13.97 11.72 -8.28
N ASP A 30 -15.17 11.38 -8.73
CA ASP A 30 -15.76 10.06 -8.52
C ASP A 30 -15.03 8.99 -9.34
N ALA A 31 -14.69 9.32 -10.59
CA ALA A 31 -13.87 8.46 -11.45
C ALA A 31 -12.48 8.25 -10.84
N LYS A 32 -11.85 9.33 -10.34
CA LYS A 32 -10.58 9.27 -9.61
C LYS A 32 -10.67 8.38 -8.39
N GLN A 33 -11.67 8.56 -7.53
CA GLN A 33 -11.83 7.78 -6.31
C GLN A 33 -12.06 6.30 -6.63
N ASN A 34 -12.90 6.01 -7.62
CA ASN A 34 -13.14 4.64 -8.05
C ASN A 34 -11.86 3.97 -8.59
N ALA A 35 -11.08 4.68 -9.41
CA ALA A 35 -9.77 4.21 -9.86
C ALA A 35 -8.82 3.98 -8.67
N CYS A 36 -8.76 4.90 -7.70
CA CYS A 36 -7.97 4.77 -6.47
C CYS A 36 -8.32 3.52 -5.66
N ASN A 37 -9.61 3.23 -5.52
CA ASN A 37 -10.09 2.13 -4.68
C ASN A 37 -9.99 0.77 -5.39
N ASN A 38 -10.32 0.72 -6.68
CA ASN A 38 -10.53 -0.53 -7.41
C ASN A 38 -9.44 -0.86 -8.42
N GLY A 39 -8.54 0.08 -8.70
CA GLY A 39 -7.57 -0.02 -9.78
C GLY A 39 -8.19 0.15 -11.16
N LEU A 40 -7.30 0.26 -12.15
CA LEU A 40 -7.64 0.36 -13.57
C LEU A 40 -7.62 -1.06 -14.14
N LYS A 41 -8.78 -1.52 -14.61
CA LYS A 41 -8.94 -2.88 -15.14
C LYS A 41 -8.77 -2.88 -16.66
N PHE A 42 -7.86 -3.72 -17.14
CA PHE A 42 -7.60 -3.99 -18.55
C PHE A 42 -7.91 -5.45 -18.86
N ASP A 43 -8.06 -5.77 -20.15
CA ASP A 43 -8.32 -7.12 -20.67
C ASP A 43 -9.47 -7.80 -19.89
N ASN A 44 -10.63 -7.15 -19.82
CA ASN A 44 -11.81 -7.63 -19.10
C ASN A 44 -11.57 -7.96 -17.60
N GLY A 45 -10.56 -7.33 -16.99
CA GLY A 45 -10.21 -7.53 -15.59
C GLY A 45 -9.12 -8.57 -15.34
N HIS A 46 -8.54 -9.16 -16.40
CA HIS A 46 -7.35 -10.01 -16.27
C HIS A 46 -6.12 -9.24 -15.77
N PHE A 47 -6.05 -7.94 -16.07
CA PHE A 47 -4.97 -7.08 -15.60
C PHE A 47 -5.54 -5.91 -14.81
N VAL A 48 -4.98 -5.65 -13.63
CA VAL A 48 -5.39 -4.52 -12.78
C VAL A 48 -4.17 -3.70 -12.42
N ILE A 49 -4.09 -2.48 -12.93
CA ILE A 49 -3.11 -1.50 -12.47
C ILE A 49 -3.66 -0.86 -11.20
N ARG A 50 -3.04 -1.15 -10.06
CA ARG A 50 -3.37 -0.45 -8.81
C ARG A 50 -2.65 0.91 -8.80
N PRO A 51 -3.35 2.01 -8.52
CA PRO A 51 -2.73 3.32 -8.52
C PRO A 51 -1.81 3.49 -7.32
N ALA A 52 -0.71 4.19 -7.54
CA ALA A 52 0.04 4.84 -6.48
C ALA A 52 -0.46 6.28 -6.40
N ILE A 53 -1.14 6.64 -5.31
CA ILE A 53 -1.69 7.98 -5.14
C ILE A 53 -0.52 8.95 -4.91
N ALA A 54 -0.46 10.01 -5.72
CA ALA A 54 0.52 11.07 -5.56
C ALA A 54 0.41 11.68 -4.15
N LEU A 55 1.57 11.93 -3.54
CA LEU A 55 1.65 12.48 -2.20
C LEU A 55 1.60 13.99 -2.22
N ALA A 56 1.04 14.59 -1.17
CA ALA A 56 1.02 16.04 -1.03
C ALA A 56 2.45 16.59 -0.89
N PRO A 57 2.73 17.80 -1.38
CA PRO A 57 4.01 18.46 -1.12
C PRO A 57 4.31 18.51 0.39
N GLY A 58 5.53 18.16 0.77
CA GLY A 58 5.93 18.08 2.18
C GLY A 58 5.59 16.76 2.89
N SER A 59 5.04 15.76 2.19
CA SER A 59 4.81 14.44 2.78
C SER A 59 6.12 13.78 3.22
N ILE A 60 6.11 13.15 4.38
CA ILE A 60 7.27 12.45 4.96
C ILE A 60 7.07 10.95 4.79
N VAL A 61 7.80 10.34 3.85
CA VAL A 61 7.72 8.89 3.57
C VAL A 61 8.95 8.17 4.10
N LYS A 62 8.72 7.09 4.84
CA LYS A 62 9.77 6.17 5.30
C LYS A 62 9.62 4.82 4.62
N ARG A 63 10.72 4.33 4.04
CA ARG A 63 10.84 2.95 3.59
C ARG A 63 11.36 2.09 4.74
N VAL A 64 10.64 1.02 5.06
CA VAL A 64 10.99 0.06 6.10
C VAL A 64 11.35 -1.27 5.42
N ASN A 65 12.51 -1.82 5.75
CA ASN A 65 12.86 -3.18 5.38
C ASN A 65 12.48 -4.10 6.53
N LEU A 66 11.73 -5.15 6.22
CA LEU A 66 11.16 -6.07 7.20
C LEU A 66 11.89 -7.40 7.11
N HIS A 67 12.24 -7.95 8.28
CA HIS A 67 12.93 -9.22 8.41
C HIS A 67 12.28 -10.04 9.53
N ARG A 68 12.47 -11.36 9.48
CA ARG A 68 11.92 -12.31 10.46
C ARG A 68 10.39 -12.22 10.56
N LEU A 69 9.74 -12.01 9.42
CA LEU A 69 8.29 -12.01 9.32
C LEU A 69 7.70 -13.38 9.67
N PRO A 70 6.50 -13.44 10.27
CA PRO A 70 5.88 -14.69 10.66
C PRO A 70 5.51 -15.54 9.43
N TRP A 71 5.52 -16.86 9.63
CA TRP A 71 5.19 -17.84 8.60
C TRP A 71 3.67 -17.97 8.46
N LEU A 72 3.05 -16.98 7.83
CA LEU A 72 1.62 -16.92 7.55
C LEU A 72 1.35 -17.04 6.06
N ARG A 73 0.10 -17.32 5.69
CA ARG A 73 -0.29 -17.28 4.28
C ARG A 73 -0.19 -15.84 3.75
N PRO A 74 0.13 -15.61 2.46
CA PRO A 74 0.39 -14.26 1.95
C PRO A 74 -0.71 -13.24 2.25
N LYS A 75 -1.97 -13.65 2.22
CA LYS A 75 -3.10 -12.79 2.56
C LYS A 75 -3.08 -12.37 4.03
N GLU A 76 -3.01 -13.34 4.95
CA GLU A 76 -2.95 -13.11 6.40
C GLU A 76 -1.72 -12.28 6.79
N LEU A 77 -0.57 -12.57 6.17
CA LEU A 77 0.66 -11.84 6.38
C LEU A 77 0.54 -10.37 5.95
N LEU A 78 -0.01 -10.10 4.77
CA LEU A 78 -0.19 -8.73 4.29
C LEU A 78 -1.24 -7.96 5.10
N ASP A 79 -2.32 -8.63 5.49
CA ASP A 79 -3.39 -8.02 6.30
C ASP A 79 -2.84 -7.67 7.71
N GLY A 80 -2.14 -8.60 8.38
CA GLY A 80 -1.49 -8.36 9.68
C GLY A 80 -0.35 -7.34 9.63
N LEU A 81 0.40 -7.27 8.52
CA LEU A 81 1.39 -6.22 8.31
C LEU A 81 0.76 -4.84 8.21
N LYS A 82 -0.36 -4.70 7.49
CA LYS A 82 -1.07 -3.41 7.40
C LYS A 82 -1.60 -2.98 8.76
N ALA A 83 -2.20 -3.90 9.51
CA ALA A 83 -2.71 -3.63 10.85
C ALA A 83 -1.57 -3.21 11.81
N THR A 84 -0.48 -3.97 11.82
CA THR A 84 0.69 -3.71 12.69
C THR A 84 1.37 -2.39 12.35
N LEU A 85 1.67 -2.16 11.06
CA LEU A 85 2.41 -0.99 10.60
C LEU A 85 1.57 0.29 10.59
N GLY A 86 0.24 0.17 10.57
CA GLY A 86 -0.69 1.31 10.66
C GLY A 86 -0.49 2.18 11.91
N ASN A 87 0.04 1.62 13.00
CA ASN A 87 0.36 2.37 14.22
C ASN A 87 1.51 3.37 14.04
N TYR A 88 2.34 3.17 13.02
CA TYR A 88 3.55 3.94 12.76
C TYR A 88 3.42 4.91 11.59
N GLY A 89 2.30 4.85 10.84
CA GLY A 89 2.04 5.71 9.69
C GLY A 89 0.95 5.15 8.78
N VAL A 90 0.53 5.95 7.79
CA VAL A 90 -0.37 5.47 6.74
C VAL A 90 0.41 4.56 5.80
N VAL A 91 0.03 3.29 5.75
CA VAL A 91 0.67 2.29 4.86
C VAL A 91 0.33 2.61 3.41
N ARG A 92 1.33 3.07 2.65
CA ARG A 92 1.19 3.41 1.22
C ARG A 92 1.44 2.21 0.32
N ASP A 93 2.39 1.36 0.70
CA ASP A 93 2.64 0.07 0.04
C ASP A 93 3.25 -0.91 1.05
N VAL A 94 3.01 -2.19 0.84
CA VAL A 94 3.57 -3.28 1.64
C VAL A 94 3.67 -4.53 0.79
N GLY A 95 4.82 -5.18 0.85
CA GLY A 95 5.09 -6.36 0.06
C GLY A 95 5.96 -7.37 0.78
N ILE A 96 5.80 -8.63 0.39
CA ILE A 96 6.67 -9.73 0.79
C ILE A 96 7.69 -9.95 -0.32
N ILE A 97 8.94 -10.18 0.07
CA ILE A 97 10.01 -10.50 -0.86
C ILE A 97 10.09 -12.02 -0.94
N LYS A 98 10.05 -12.52 -2.17
CA LYS A 98 10.27 -13.91 -2.49
C LYS A 98 11.62 -14.06 -3.17
N ASP A 99 12.24 -15.20 -2.93
CA ASP A 99 13.41 -15.61 -3.68
C ASP A 99 13.08 -15.67 -5.18
N ASN A 100 13.95 -15.10 -6.02
CA ASN A 100 13.68 -14.95 -7.45
C ASN A 100 13.67 -16.29 -8.19
N ASP A 101 14.48 -17.25 -7.74
CA ASP A 101 14.67 -18.52 -8.43
C ASP A 101 13.54 -19.50 -8.08
N THR A 102 13.16 -19.55 -6.80
CA THR A 102 12.20 -20.53 -6.28
C THR A 102 10.80 -19.95 -6.06
N GLY A 103 10.66 -18.63 -6.01
CA GLY A 103 9.41 -17.96 -5.60
C GLY A 103 9.06 -18.17 -4.12
N THR A 104 10.00 -18.69 -3.33
CA THR A 104 9.78 -19.02 -1.92
C THR A 104 9.86 -17.78 -1.05
N PHE A 105 8.94 -17.65 -0.10
CA PHE A 105 9.01 -16.59 0.90
C PHE A 105 10.09 -16.92 1.93
N LEU A 106 11.03 -15.99 2.18
CA LEU A 106 12.16 -16.17 3.10
C LEU A 106 12.08 -15.24 4.32
N GLY A 107 10.86 -14.90 4.76
CA GLY A 107 10.66 -14.10 5.97
C GLY A 107 11.06 -12.62 5.84
N SER A 108 11.20 -12.10 4.61
CA SER A 108 11.57 -10.70 4.36
C SER A 108 10.52 -9.96 3.55
N GLY A 109 10.43 -8.65 3.76
CA GLY A 109 9.46 -7.80 3.10
C GLY A 109 9.86 -6.34 3.13
N TYR A 110 8.95 -5.49 2.71
CA TYR A 110 9.12 -4.05 2.77
C TYR A 110 7.79 -3.36 3.05
N ALA A 111 7.87 -2.13 3.53
CA ALA A 111 6.73 -1.22 3.59
C ALA A 111 7.15 0.22 3.31
N PHE A 112 6.22 1.00 2.76
CA PHE A 112 6.32 2.44 2.65
C PHE A 112 5.26 3.07 3.54
N LEU A 113 5.70 3.85 4.51
CA LEU A 113 4.85 4.52 5.49
C LEU A 113 4.89 6.02 5.27
N ASP A 114 3.72 6.64 5.17
CA ASP A 114 3.58 8.08 5.24
C ASP A 114 3.33 8.49 6.68
N VAL A 115 4.33 9.15 7.25
CA VAL A 115 4.38 9.53 8.67
C VAL A 115 4.13 11.03 8.86
N THR A 116 3.53 11.69 7.86
CA THR A 116 3.23 13.12 7.91
C THR A 116 2.26 13.41 9.07
N PRO A 117 2.61 14.30 10.03
CA PRO A 117 1.78 14.53 11.22
C PRO A 117 0.35 15.00 10.92
N SER A 118 0.14 15.73 9.83
CA SER A 118 -1.18 16.22 9.41
C SER A 118 -2.15 15.12 8.96
N LEU A 119 -1.68 13.88 8.78
CA LEU A 119 -2.53 12.73 8.46
C LEU A 119 -3.19 12.13 9.71
N VAL A 120 -2.73 12.49 10.91
CA VAL A 120 -3.34 12.06 12.17
C VAL A 120 -4.61 12.89 12.38
N PRO A 121 -5.81 12.26 12.52
CA PRO A 121 -7.04 13.00 12.78
C PRO A 121 -6.97 13.78 14.10
N ALA A 122 -7.65 14.93 14.14
CA ALA A 122 -7.72 15.74 15.35
C ALA A 122 -8.25 14.91 16.54
N GLY A 123 -7.53 14.94 17.66
CA GLY A 123 -7.89 14.20 18.87
C GLY A 123 -7.36 12.76 18.93
N GLN A 124 -6.64 12.27 17.92
CA GLN A 124 -5.94 10.99 17.98
C GLN A 124 -4.48 11.15 18.41
N PRO A 125 -3.89 10.14 19.08
CA PRO A 125 -2.46 10.15 19.39
C PRO A 125 -1.64 10.16 18.09
N PRO A 126 -0.42 10.74 18.11
CA PRO A 126 0.48 10.69 16.97
C PRO A 126 0.87 9.24 16.65
N PHE A 127 1.37 9.02 15.43
CA PHE A 127 1.99 7.74 15.07
C PHE A 127 3.12 7.38 16.04
N LEU A 128 3.24 6.08 16.34
CA LEU A 128 4.34 5.55 17.13
C LEU A 128 5.67 5.76 16.41
N GLU A 129 6.75 5.92 17.18
CA GLU A 129 8.10 5.96 16.61
C GLU A 129 8.51 4.58 16.11
N LEU A 130 9.11 4.54 14.92
CA LEU A 130 9.68 3.32 14.37
C LEU A 130 10.90 2.89 15.20
N SER A 131 10.98 1.60 15.49
CA SER A 131 12.11 0.97 16.17
C SER A 131 12.63 -0.22 15.35
N HIS A 132 13.71 -0.83 15.80
CA HIS A 132 14.24 -2.06 15.19
C HIS A 132 13.40 -3.31 15.50
N VAL A 133 12.45 -3.22 16.43
CA VAL A 133 11.61 -4.34 16.87
C VAL A 133 10.15 -3.89 16.92
N ILE A 134 9.37 -4.39 15.98
CA ILE A 134 7.94 -4.11 15.88
C ILE A 134 7.17 -5.33 16.39
N THR A 135 6.31 -5.11 17.39
CA THR A 135 5.45 -6.17 17.93
C THR A 135 4.32 -6.45 16.95
N TRP A 136 4.17 -7.71 16.55
CA TRP A 136 3.08 -8.17 15.69
C TRP A 136 1.73 -8.05 16.41
N ILE A 137 0.72 -7.46 15.75
CA ILE A 137 -0.64 -7.43 16.28
C ILE A 137 -1.36 -8.71 15.84
N ASP A 138 -1.75 -9.54 16.81
CA ASP A 138 -2.65 -10.66 16.58
C ASP A 138 -4.10 -10.20 16.70
N GLU A 139 -4.87 -10.29 15.61
CA GLU A 139 -6.32 -10.00 15.66
C GLU A 139 -7.10 -11.01 16.52
N ASP A 140 -6.56 -12.21 16.76
CA ASP A 140 -7.21 -13.26 17.56
C ASP A 140 -7.28 -12.91 19.08
N ILE A 141 -6.44 -11.99 19.54
CA ILE A 141 -6.53 -11.48 20.93
C ILE A 141 -7.79 -10.62 21.12
N ASN A 142 -8.33 -10.01 20.05
CA ASN A 142 -9.55 -9.20 20.12
C ASN A 142 -10.84 -10.01 19.93
N ARG A 143 -10.77 -11.28 19.49
CA ARG A 143 -11.95 -12.16 19.33
C ARG A 143 -12.21 -13.07 20.53
N SER A 144 -11.27 -13.16 21.46
CA SER A 144 -11.40 -13.97 22.68
C SER A 144 -11.84 -13.17 23.92
N GLY A 145 -12.17 -11.88 23.75
CA GLY A 145 -12.68 -11.01 24.81
C GLY A 145 -14.20 -10.89 24.82
N ASN A 146 -14.89 -12.00 25.15
CA ASN A 146 -16.15 -12.11 25.93
C ASN A 146 -16.81 -13.48 25.70
#